data_AF-A0A482X954-F1
#
_entry.id   AF-A0A482X954-F1
#
_cell.length_a   1.000
_cell.length_b   1.000
_cell.length_c   1.000
_cell.angle_alpha   90.00
_cell.angle_beta   90.00
_cell.angle_gamma   90.00
#
_symmetry.space_group_name_H-M   'P 1'
#
loop_
_entity.id
_entity.type
_entity.pdbx_description
1 polymer ?
#
loop_
_entity_poly.entity_id
_entity_poly.type
_entity_poly.pdbx_seq_one_letter_code
_entity_poly.pdbx_strand_id
1 'polypeptide(L)'
;MYIGLQLCLTESVLATNPHLHLPQNTEMPDIVTDMDWQFGVTAASSNKEQVGKTFFYLKLNVESEDGSRRIVHMEMSLSQFYSFLHELEKAKNSLDFLS
;
A
#
# COMPACT_ATOMS: atom_id res chain seq x y z
N MET A 1 16.60 -13.25 6.75
CA MET A 1 17.09 -13.97 5.55
C MET A 1 16.39 -13.44 4.29
N TYR A 2 16.32 -12.12 4.11
CA TYR A 2 15.77 -11.46 2.90
C TYR A 2 16.70 -10.35 2.38
N ILE A 3 17.64 -9.89 3.21
CA ILE A 3 18.62 -8.84 2.91
C ILE A 3 19.72 -9.35 1.95
N GLY A 4 19.94 -10.66 1.87
CA GLY A 4 20.99 -11.26 1.04
C GLY A 4 20.66 -11.43 -0.45
N LEU A 5 19.38 -11.48 -0.83
CA LEU A 5 18.97 -11.65 -2.23
C LEU A 5 18.95 -10.33 -3.01
N GLN A 6 18.60 -9.22 -2.33
CA GLN A 6 18.52 -7.90 -2.97
C GLN A 6 19.89 -7.30 -3.35
N LEU A 7 20.94 -7.64 -2.59
CA LEU A 7 22.32 -7.27 -2.95
C LEU A 7 22.86 -8.08 -4.15
N CYS A 8 22.48 -9.35 -4.29
CA CYS A 8 23.05 -10.21 -5.33
C CYS A 8 22.57 -9.84 -6.75
N LEU A 9 21.33 -9.36 -6.87
CA LEU A 9 20.77 -8.92 -8.15
C LEU A 9 21.38 -7.60 -8.63
N THR A 10 21.75 -6.71 -7.70
CA THR A 10 22.36 -5.41 -8.06
C THR A 10 23.80 -5.56 -8.53
N GLU A 11 24.60 -6.45 -7.91
CA GLU A 11 25.97 -6.73 -8.36
C GLU A 11 26.02 -7.41 -9.74
N SER A 12 25.09 -8.34 -10.01
CA SER A 12 25.05 -9.11 -11.27
C SER A 12 24.71 -8.25 -12.49
N VAL A 13 23.88 -7.22 -12.30
CA VAL A 13 23.47 -6.28 -13.37
C VAL A 13 24.56 -5.25 -13.67
N LEU A 14 25.32 -4.80 -12.65
CA LEU A 14 26.45 -3.88 -12.82
C LEU A 14 27.63 -4.55 -13.53
N ALA A 15 27.88 -5.84 -13.29
CA ALA A 15 28.99 -6.57 -13.90
C ALA A 15 28.88 -6.73 -15.43
N THR A 16 27.67 -6.60 -16.00
CA THR A 16 27.42 -6.83 -17.44
C THR A 16 27.20 -5.55 -18.24
N ASN A 17 27.13 -4.37 -17.60
CA ASN A 17 26.83 -3.13 -18.31
C ASN A 17 27.48 -1.89 -17.63
N PRO A 18 28.75 -1.58 -17.93
CA PRO A 18 29.51 -0.53 -17.25
C PRO A 18 29.03 0.91 -17.54
N HIS A 19 28.01 1.08 -18.40
CA HIS A 19 27.42 2.38 -18.73
C HIS A 19 26.04 2.61 -18.07
N LEU A 20 25.54 1.65 -17.29
CA LEU A 20 24.29 1.81 -16.55
C LEU A 20 24.57 2.63 -15.28
N HIS A 21 24.32 3.93 -15.34
CA HIS A 21 24.25 4.76 -14.14
C HIS A 21 23.13 4.22 -13.26
N LEU A 22 23.39 4.01 -11.97
CA LEU A 22 22.35 3.77 -10.97
C LEU A 22 21.24 4.82 -11.17
N PRO A 23 19.95 4.44 -11.19
CA PRO A 23 18.88 5.42 -11.19
C PRO A 23 19.13 6.34 -9.99
N GLN A 24 19.36 7.63 -10.27
CA GLN A 24 19.84 8.59 -9.27
C GLN A 24 18.82 8.88 -8.17
N ASN A 25 17.59 8.36 -8.28
CA ASN A 25 16.57 8.40 -7.25
C ASN A 25 16.01 6.99 -7.05
N THR A 26 16.68 6.18 -6.25
CA THR A 26 16.01 5.06 -5.58
C THR A 26 15.45 5.64 -4.28
N GLU A 27 14.33 6.36 -4.35
CA GLU A 27 13.55 6.64 -3.13
C GLU A 27 13.06 5.29 -2.62
N MET A 28 13.46 4.92 -1.40
CA MET A 28 12.91 3.71 -0.82
C MET A 28 11.40 3.89 -0.61
N PRO A 29 10.58 2.91 -1.00
CA PRO A 29 9.13 3.04 -0.90
C PRO A 29 8.73 3.17 0.56
N ASP A 30 7.80 4.08 0.82
CA ASP A 30 7.08 4.20 2.08
C ASP A 30 6.57 2.83 2.54
N ILE A 31 6.83 2.49 3.81
CA ILE A 31 6.41 1.21 4.39
C ILE A 31 5.16 1.42 5.27
N VAL A 32 4.15 0.57 5.07
CA VAL A 32 3.01 0.50 5.98
C VAL A 32 3.46 -0.27 7.23
N THR A 33 3.45 0.41 8.38
CA THR A 33 3.93 -0.14 9.66
C THR A 33 2.80 -0.66 10.54
N ASP A 34 1.60 -0.09 10.41
CA ASP A 34 0.43 -0.47 11.19
C ASP A 34 -0.88 -0.03 10.48
N MET A 35 -2.00 -0.67 10.84
CA MET A 35 -3.30 -0.49 10.19
C MET A 35 -4.46 -0.62 11.18
N ASP A 36 -5.29 0.42 11.26
CA ASP A 36 -6.57 0.41 11.97
C ASP A 36 -7.74 0.50 10.97
N TRP A 37 -8.87 -0.14 11.28
CA TRP A 37 -10.06 -0.08 10.43
C TRP A 37 -11.37 -0.05 11.22
N GLN A 38 -12.41 0.51 10.60
CA GLN A 38 -13.76 0.57 11.15
C GLN A 38 -14.81 0.51 10.04
N PHE A 39 -15.86 -0.30 10.24
CA PHE A 39 -17.11 -0.18 9.49
C PHE A 39 -18.11 0.66 10.26
N GLY A 40 -18.87 1.49 9.56
CA GLY A 40 -20.00 2.20 10.14
C GLY A 40 -21.20 2.19 9.21
N VAL A 41 -22.37 2.33 9.83
CA VAL A 41 -23.67 2.40 9.16
C VAL A 41 -24.38 3.64 9.66
N THR A 42 -24.85 4.47 8.74
CA THR A 42 -25.60 5.67 9.09
C THR A 42 -27.04 5.28 9.46
N ALA A 43 -27.32 5.16 10.75
CA ALA A 43 -28.66 4.79 11.23
C ALA A 43 -29.72 5.89 10.98
N ALA A 44 -29.32 7.16 11.06
CA ALA A 44 -30.18 8.31 10.81
C ALA A 44 -29.37 9.52 10.30
N SER A 45 -29.97 10.32 9.42
CA SER A 45 -29.40 11.56 8.87
C SER A 45 -30.52 12.47 8.39
N SER A 46 -30.33 13.78 8.48
CA SER A 46 -31.24 14.77 7.86
C SER A 46 -31.19 14.70 6.33
N ASN A 47 -30.08 14.19 5.78
CA ASN A 47 -29.98 13.83 4.38
C ASN A 47 -30.49 12.38 4.19
N LYS A 48 -31.68 12.24 3.60
CA LYS A 48 -32.33 10.93 3.36
C LYS A 48 -31.45 9.98 2.56
N GLU A 49 -30.61 10.48 1.65
CA GLU A 49 -29.72 9.65 0.84
C GLU A 49 -28.57 9.03 1.64
N GLN A 50 -28.31 9.51 2.86
CA GLN A 50 -27.25 8.97 3.71
C GLN A 50 -27.73 7.88 4.66
N VAL A 51 -29.03 7.83 4.97
CA VAL A 51 -29.58 6.80 5.88
C VAL A 51 -29.39 5.41 5.27
N GLY A 52 -28.88 4.48 6.08
CA GLY A 52 -28.58 3.11 5.68
C GLY A 52 -27.30 2.96 4.85
N LYS A 53 -26.55 4.04 4.57
CA LYS A 53 -25.25 3.92 3.91
C LYS A 53 -24.22 3.30 4.86
N THR A 54 -23.47 2.35 4.32
CA THR A 54 -22.30 1.75 4.97
C THR A 54 -21.03 2.42 4.44
N PHE A 55 -20.12 2.72 5.35
CA PHE A 55 -18.79 3.24 5.05
C PHE A 55 -17.72 2.38 5.73
N PHE A 56 -16.55 2.32 5.11
CA PHE A 56 -15.34 1.71 5.64
C PHE A 56 -14.29 2.80 5.80
N TYR A 57 -13.80 2.96 7.03
CA TYR A 57 -12.66 3.80 7.35
C TYR A 57 -11.43 2.94 7.51
N LEU A 58 -10.36 3.33 6.82
CA LEU A 58 -9.05 2.72 6.91
C LEU A 58 -8.04 3.79 7.31
N LYS A 59 -7.21 3.45 8.29
CA LYS A 59 -6.10 4.28 8.75
C LYS A 59 -4.82 3.47 8.63
N LEU A 60 -3.86 3.98 7.89
CA LEU A 60 -2.54 3.38 7.73
C LEU A 60 -1.49 4.27 8.40
N ASN A 61 -0.67 3.68 9.26
CA ASN A 61 0.55 4.32 9.75
C ASN A 61 1.67 3.99 8.77
N VAL A 62 2.27 5.01 8.17
CA VAL A 62 3.28 4.89 7.13
C VAL A 62 4.58 5.51 7.63
N GLU A 63 5.69 4.81 7.43
CA GLU A 63 7.03 5.30 7.73
C GLU A 63 7.81 5.47 6.42
N SER A 64 8.36 6.66 6.22
CA SER A 64 9.21 6.99 5.07
C SER A 64 10.67 6.69 5.37
N GLU A 65 11.52 6.70 4.34
CA GLU A 65 12.94 6.37 4.46
C GLU A 65 13.69 7.26 5.48
N ASP A 66 13.30 8.53 5.59
CA ASP A 66 13.88 9.49 6.53
C ASP A 66 13.43 9.27 7.99
N GLY A 67 12.64 8.22 8.26
CA GLY A 67 12.07 7.89 9.55
C GLY A 67 10.85 8.74 9.92
N SER A 68 10.40 9.62 9.02
CA SER A 68 9.17 10.38 9.24
C SER A 68 7.96 9.44 9.22
N ARG A 69 7.02 9.70 10.12
CA ARG A 69 5.79 8.91 10.26
C ARG A 69 4.60 9.77 9.91
N ARG A 70 3.72 9.23 9.07
CA ARG A 70 2.48 9.87 8.66
C ARG A 70 1.32 8.90 8.72
N ILE A 71 0.13 9.46 8.91
CA ILE A 71 -1.10 8.69 8.96
C ILE A 71 -1.90 8.98 7.70
N VAL A 72 -2.26 7.93 6.96
CA VAL A 72 -3.11 8.01 5.78
C VAL A 72 -4.50 7.55 6.16
N HIS A 73 -5.49 8.42 5.99
CA HIS A 73 -6.90 8.12 6.23
C HIS A 73 -7.64 7.96 4.91
N MET A 74 -8.42 6.89 4.80
CA MET A 74 -9.27 6.62 3.65
C MET A 74 -10.68 6.31 4.13
N GLU A 75 -11.68 6.87 3.45
CA GLU A 75 -13.08 6.52 3.60
C GLU A 75 -13.59 5.98 2.28
N MET A 76 -14.31 4.87 2.32
CA MET A 76 -14.85 4.24 1.13
C MET A 76 -16.29 3.78 1.37
N SER A 77 -17.09 3.78 0.31
CA SER A 77 -18.33 3.01 0.30
C SER A 77 -18.03 1.51 0.31
N LEU A 78 -19.04 0.70 0.62
CA LEU A 78 -18.89 -0.76 0.61
C LEU A 78 -18.48 -1.32 -0.77
N SER A 79 -18.98 -0.74 -1.86
CA SER A 79 -18.60 -1.17 -3.22
C SER A 79 -17.14 -0.83 -3.53
N GLN A 80 -16.68 0.37 -3.16
CA GLN A 80 -15.29 0.78 -3.32
C GLN A 80 -14.35 -0.10 -2.50
N PHE A 81 -14.74 -0.47 -1.28
CA PHE A 81 -13.98 -1.40 -0.44
C PHE A 81 -13.80 -2.78 -1.12
N TYR A 82 -14.86 -3.36 -1.69
CA TYR A 82 -14.72 -4.64 -2.40
C TYR A 82 -13.84 -4.55 -3.64
N SER A 83 -13.94 -3.45 -4.40
CA SER A 83 -13.01 -3.20 -5.51
C SER A 83 -11.57 -3.07 -5.03
N PHE A 84 -11.33 -2.36 -3.93
CA PHE A 84 -10.01 -2.22 -3.33
C PHE A 84 -9.43 -3.57 -2.88
N LEU A 85 -10.21 -4.41 -2.19
CA LEU A 85 -9.78 -5.75 -1.79
C LEU A 85 -9.38 -6.61 -3.01
N HIS A 86 -10.17 -6.57 -4.07
CA HIS A 86 -9.88 -7.31 -5.30
C HIS A 86 -8.55 -6.89 -5.93
N GLU A 87 -8.23 -5.60 -5.94
CA GLU A 87 -6.94 -5.12 -6.44
C GLU A 87 -5.78 -5.52 -5.52
N LEU A 88 -5.98 -5.55 -4.19
CA LEU A 88 -4.98 -6.08 -3.26
C LEU A 88 -4.70 -7.57 -3.49
N GLU A 89 -5.73 -8.38 -3.74
CA GLU A 89 -5.59 -9.81 -4.04
C GLU A 89 -4.81 -10.03 -5.35
N LYS A 90 -5.11 -9.26 -6.39
CA LYS A 90 -4.35 -9.31 -7.65
C LYS A 90 -2.89 -8.92 -7.46
N ALA A 91 -2.63 -7.87 -6.68
CA ALA A 91 -1.27 -7.42 -6.40
C ALA A 91 -0.48 -8.50 -5.65
N LYS A 92 -1.10 -9.12 -4.64
CA LYS A 92 -0.50 -10.27 -3.93
C LYS A 92 -0.18 -11.42 -4.88
N ASN A 93 -1.14 -11.85 -5.70
CA ASN A 93 -0.92 -12.95 -6.64
C ASN A 93 0.22 -12.64 -7.64
N SER A 94 0.36 -11.37 -8.03
CA SER A 94 1.43 -10.92 -8.93
C SER A 94 2.80 -10.99 -8.25
N LEU A 95 2.89 -10.64 -6.95
CA LEU A 95 4.12 -10.78 -6.16
C LEU A 95 4.48 -12.24 -5.88
N ASP A 96 3.47 -13.07 -5.57
CA ASP A 96 3.64 -14.49 -5.33
C ASP A 96 4.14 -15.22 -6.60
N PHE A 97 3.71 -14.77 -7.79
CA PHE A 97 4.21 -15.30 -9.07
C PHE A 97 5.69 -14.96 -9.34
N LEU A 98 6.18 -13.82 -8.82
CA LEU A 98 7.55 -13.35 -9.00
C LEU A 98 8.52 -13.86 -7.93
N SER A 99 8.03 -14.54 -6.89
CA SER A 99 8.81 -15.10 -5.77
C SER A 99 9.25 -16.54 -6.04
#